data_AF-A0A9D9XQT6-F1
#
_entry.id   AF-A0A9D9XQT6-F1
#
_cell.length_a   1.000
_cell.length_b   1.000
_cell.length_c   1.000
_cell.angle_alpha   90.00
_cell.angle_beta   90.00
_cell.angle_gamma   90.00
#
_symmetry.space_group_name_H-M   'P 1'
#
loop_
_entity.id
_entity.type
_entity.pdbx_description
1 polymer ?
#
loop_
_entity_poly.entity_id
_entity_poly.type
_entity_poly.pdbx_seq_one_letter_code
_entity_poly.pdbx_strand_id
1 'polypeptide(L)' 'MNTPRTVLHAVVLAVALAGLAGCGSDPKITVSGTTSVSKGTELADLQAALAAAAISQAEYDKLRAIILKRPN' A
#
# COMPACT_ATOMS: atom_id res chain seq x y z
N MET A 1 -2.24 -52.77 14.84
CA MET A 1 -0.98 -52.01 14.65
C MET A 1 -1.23 -51.03 13.50
N ASN A 2 -1.74 -49.83 13.76
CA ASN A 2 -2.20 -48.91 12.70
C ASN A 2 -1.64 -47.48 12.91
N THR A 3 -0.38 -47.36 13.29
CA THR A 3 0.30 -46.10 13.65
C THR A 3 1.18 -45.41 12.59
N PRO A 4 1.19 -45.73 11.27
CA PRO A 4 2.11 -45.02 10.36
C PRO A 4 1.58 -43.66 9.86
N ARG A 5 0.26 -43.45 9.81
CA ARG A 5 -0.33 -42.24 9.18
C ARG A 5 -0.32 -41.02 10.08
N THR A 6 -0.44 -41.18 11.40
CA THR A 6 -0.58 -40.07 12.35
C THR A 6 0.73 -39.32 12.57
N VAL A 7 1.87 -40.02 12.52
CA VAL A 7 3.20 -39.43 12.72
C VAL A 7 3.59 -38.53 11.55
N LEU A 8 3.18 -38.89 10.33
CA LEU A 8 3.48 -38.12 9.12
C LEU A 8 2.81 -36.73 9.13
N HIS A 9 1.59 -36.62 9.68
CA HIS A 9 0.85 -35.36 9.74
C HIS A 9 1.45 -34.39 10.78
N ALA A 10 2.02 -34.90 11.86
CA ALA A 10 2.63 -34.07 12.90
C ALA A 10 3.91 -33.37 12.42
N VAL A 11 4.68 -34.02 11.54
CA VAL A 11 5.95 -33.46 11.02
C VAL A 11 5.71 -32.35 10.00
N VAL A 12 4.69 -32.48 9.15
CA VAL A 12 4.34 -31.44 8.15
C VAL A 12 3.85 -30.16 8.84
N LEU A 13 3.09 -30.28 9.93
CA LEU A 13 2.60 -29.13 10.68
C LEU A 13 3.74 -28.36 11.37
N ALA A 14 4.76 -29.07 11.88
CA ALA A 14 5.88 -28.45 12.59
C ALA A 14 6.80 -27.63 11.67
N VAL A 15 6.97 -28.03 10.41
CA VAL A 15 7.78 -27.29 9.42
C VAL A 15 7.07 -26.02 8.95
N ALA A 16 5.73 -26.01 8.91
CA ALA A 16 4.95 -24.85 8.49
C ALA A 16 5.04 -23.67 9.48
N LEU A 17 5.21 -23.92 10.78
CA LEU A 17 5.30 -22.86 11.80
C LEU A 17 6.68 -22.18 11.88
N ALA A 18 7.75 -22.84 11.40
CA ALA A 18 9.10 -22.28 11.43
C ALA A 18 9.33 -21.21 10.33
N GLY A 19 8.48 -21.14 9.31
CA GLY A 19 8.61 -20.22 8.18
C GLY A 19 8.15 -18.78 8.45
N LEU A 20 7.48 -18.50 9.57
CA LEU A 20 6.94 -17.16 9.88
C LEU A 20 7.86 -16.29 10.75
N ALA A 21 8.98 -16.81 11.25
CA ALA A 21 9.92 -16.06 12.10
C ALA A 21 10.90 -15.17 11.31
N GLY A 22 10.58 -14.82 10.06
CA GLY A 22 11.50 -14.15 9.15
C GLY A 22 10.84 -13.08 8.28
N CYS A 23 10.19 -12.08 8.88
CA CYS A 23 9.95 -10.80 8.21
C CYS A 23 9.80 -9.70 9.26
N GLY A 24 10.93 -9.33 9.84
CA GLY A 24 11.06 -8.20 10.76
C GLY A 24 12.22 -7.32 10.32
N SER A 25 12.32 -7.02 9.03
CA SER A 25 13.07 -5.83 8.63
C SER A 25 12.15 -4.65 8.93
N ASP A 26 12.54 -3.81 9.88
CA ASP A 26 12.03 -2.45 10.00
C ASP A 26 12.90 -1.60 9.08
N PRO A 27 12.53 -1.41 7.79
CA PRO A 27 13.23 -0.44 6.99
C PRO A 27 12.87 0.92 7.58
N LYS A 28 13.76 1.47 8.39
CA LYS A 28 13.73 2.88 8.78
C LYS A 28 14.02 3.70 7.53
N ILE A 29 13.00 3.81 6.66
CA ILE A 29 13.00 4.69 5.50
C ILE A 29 12.86 6.09 6.05
N THR A 30 13.98 6.71 6.40
CA THR A 30 14.03 8.16 6.49
C THR A 30 13.86 8.66 5.06
N VAL A 31 12.64 9.09 4.71
CA VAL A 31 12.40 9.82 3.47
C VAL A 31 13.05 11.20 3.62
N SER A 32 14.38 11.25 3.57
CA SER A 32 15.15 12.46 3.28
C SER A 32 15.04 12.74 1.79
N GLY A 33 13.80 12.91 1.35
CA GLY A 33 13.44 13.16 -0.02
C GLY A 33 12.33 14.18 0.05
N THR A 34 12.64 15.36 -0.46
CA THR A 34 11.74 16.47 -0.77
C THR A 34 10.42 15.98 -1.38
N THR A 35 9.46 15.53 -0.58
CA THR A 35 8.07 15.35 -0.99
C THR A 35 7.37 16.70 -0.96
N SER A 36 8.01 17.72 -1.53
CA SER A 36 7.29 18.91 -2.00
C SER A 36 6.55 18.49 -3.26
N VAL A 37 5.44 17.79 -3.08
CA VAL A 37 4.48 17.59 -4.15
C VAL A 37 3.96 18.98 -4.49
N SER A 38 4.31 19.47 -5.67
CA SER A 38 3.86 20.78 -6.11
C SER A 38 2.35 20.74 -6.39
N LYS A 39 1.67 21.88 -6.27
CA LYS A 39 0.26 22.00 -6.69
C LYS A 39 0.06 21.53 -8.14
N GLY A 40 1.04 21.76 -9.02
CA GLY A 40 0.99 21.32 -10.41
C GLY A 40 0.92 19.79 -10.53
N THR A 41 1.73 19.08 -9.73
CA THR A 41 1.71 17.62 -9.66
C THR A 41 0.37 17.12 -9.13
N GLU A 42 -0.14 17.69 -8.04
CA GLU A 42 -1.44 17.31 -7.47
C GLU A 42 -2.59 17.51 -8.48
N LEU A 43 -2.56 18.60 -9.25
CA LEU A 43 -3.57 18.88 -10.27
C LEU A 43 -3.48 17.94 -11.48
N ALA A 44 -2.26 17.56 -11.88
CA ALA A 44 -2.04 16.59 -12.95
C ALA A 44 -2.57 15.19 -12.56
N ASP A 45 -2.26 14.74 -11.35
CA ASP A 45 -2.74 13.48 -10.81
C ASP A 45 -4.28 13.47 -10.69
N LEU A 46 -4.85 14.59 -10.23
CA LEU A 46 -6.30 14.76 -10.16
C LEU A 46 -6.96 14.68 -11.55
N GLN A 47 -6.35 15.27 -12.57
CA GLN A 47 -6.85 15.18 -13.95
C GLN A 47 -6.72 13.77 -14.52
N ALA A 48 -5.64 13.04 -14.20
CA ALA A 48 -5.47 11.65 -14.58
C ALA A 48 -6.54 10.75 -13.93
N ALA A 49 -6.87 10.98 -12.66
CA ALA A 49 -7.93 10.26 -11.96
C ALA A 49 -9.32 10.47 -12.61
N LEU A 50 -9.62 11.70 -13.03
CA LEU A 50 -10.84 12.00 -13.78
C LEU A 50 -10.85 11.29 -15.14
N ALA A 51 -9.75 11.34 -15.88
CA ALA A 51 -9.62 10.66 -17.19
C ALA A 51 -9.76 9.14 -17.08
N ALA A 52 -9.30 8.56 -15.96
CA ALA A 52 -9.46 7.14 -15.64
C ALA A 52 -10.87 6.78 -15.14
N ALA A 53 -11.81 7.74 -15.09
CA ALA A 53 -13.14 7.60 -14.49
C ALA A 53 -13.10 7.09 -13.04
N ALA A 54 -12.00 7.33 -12.31
CA ALA A 54 -11.84 6.96 -10.91
C ALA A 54 -12.55 7.94 -9.97
N ILE A 55 -12.82 9.16 -10.46
CA ILE A 55 -13.59 10.20 -9.77
C ILE A 55 -14.60 10.82 -10.75
N SER A 56 -15.68 11.38 -10.22
CA SER A 56 -16.62 12.18 -11.02
C SER A 56 -16.12 13.60 -11.27
N GLN A 57 -16.72 14.29 -12.25
CA GLN A 57 -16.44 15.71 -12.52
C GLN A 57 -16.68 16.59 -11.29
N ALA A 58 -17.72 16.29 -10.51
CA ALA A 58 -18.04 17.05 -9.30
C ALA A 58 -16.99 16.88 -8.19
N GLU A 59 -16.36 15.70 -8.09
CA GLU A 59 -15.25 15.46 -7.17
C GLU A 59 -13.98 16.14 -7.64
N TYR A 60 -13.70 16.10 -8.96
CA TYR A 60 -12.60 16.83 -9.56
C TYR A 60 -12.66 18.33 -9.23
N ASP A 61 -13.82 18.97 -9.44
CA ASP A 61 -13.96 20.41 -9.22
C ASP A 61 -13.75 20.79 -7.75
N LYS A 62 -14.27 19.98 -6.81
CA LYS A 62 -14.08 20.17 -5.37
C LYS A 62 -12.60 20.06 -4.98
N LEU A 63 -11.92 19.00 -5.41
CA LEU A 63 -10.54 18.75 -5.04
C LEU A 63 -9.60 19.78 -5.68
N ARG A 64 -9.85 20.16 -6.94
CA ARG A 64 -9.12 21.22 -7.63
C ARG A 64 -9.19 22.54 -6.86
N ALA A 65 -10.37 22.92 -6.38
CA ALA A 65 -10.55 24.14 -5.60
C ALA A 65 -9.77 24.10 -4.28
N ILE A 66 -9.73 22.95 -3.60
CA ILE A 66 -8.96 22.76 -2.36
C ILE A 66 -7.46 22.93 -2.60
N ILE A 67 -6.92 22.30 -3.65
CA ILE A 67 -5.48 22.36 -3.99
C ILE A 67 -5.05 23.81 -4.27
N LEU A 68 -5.85 24.53 -5.06
CA LEU A 68 -5.61 25.93 -5.42
C LEU A 68 -5.72 26.89 -4.24
N LYS A 69 -6.55 26.58 -3.25
CA LYS A 69 -6.75 27.43 -2.06
C LYS A 69 -5.63 27.32 -1.04
N ARG A 70 -4.86 26.22 -1.02
CA ARG A 70 -3.71 26.09 -0.11
C ARG A 70 -2.66 27.18 -0.43
N PRO A 71 -1.97 27.75 0.57
CA PRO A 71 -0.75 28.50 0.33
C PRO A 71 0.33 27.61 -0.33
N ASN A 72 1.34 28.24 -0.95
CA ASN A 72 2.48 27.57 -1.59
C ASN A 72 3.55 27.19 -0.56
#